data_AF-A0A521A1W2-F1
#
_entry.id   AF-A0A521A1W2-F1
#
_cell.length_a   1.000
_cell.length_b   1.000
_cell.length_c   1.000
_cell.angle_alpha   90.00
_cell.angle_beta   90.00
_cell.angle_gamma   90.00
#
_symmetry.space_group_name_H-M   'P 1'
#
loop_
_entity.id
_entity.type
_entity.pdbx_description
1 polymer ?
#
loop_
_entity_poly.entity_id
_entity_poly.type
_entity_poly.pdbx_seq_one_letter_code
_entity_poly.pdbx_strand_id
1 'polypeptide(L)'
;MRIVFWILVFLGTFSIMEFMAWFTHKYVMHGFLWRLHKDHHKKDHDSWFERNDAFFLFYAIVSIVCFYLWSYEGVWFCLPIGLGILAYGIAYFIVHDIFIHQRFKM
;
A
#
# COMPACT_ATOMS: atom_id res chain seq x y z
N MET A 1 -5.12 27.46 -8.40
CA MET A 1 -6.22 26.47 -8.50
C MET A 1 -5.71 25.04 -8.65
N ARG A 2 -4.74 24.74 -9.52
CA ARG A 2 -4.20 23.37 -9.73
C ARG A 2 -3.62 22.71 -8.46
N ILE A 3 -2.91 23.45 -7.61
CA ILE A 3 -2.33 22.93 -6.36
C ILE A 3 -3.41 22.43 -5.38
N VAL A 4 -4.54 23.12 -5.27
CA VAL A 4 -5.64 22.70 -4.38
C VAL A 4 -6.18 21.35 -4.83
N PHE A 5 -6.38 21.15 -6.14
CA PHE A 5 -6.78 19.84 -6.67
C PHE A 5 -5.76 18.75 -6.38
N TRP A 6 -4.46 19.06 -6.47
CA TRP A 6 -3.42 18.08 -6.15
C TRP A 6 -3.46 17.67 -4.68
N ILE A 7 -3.62 18.64 -3.76
CA ILE A 7 -3.75 18.37 -2.32
C ILE A 7 -5.00 17.54 -2.04
N LEU A 8 -6.15 17.89 -2.64
CA LEU A 8 -7.40 17.16 -2.45
C LEU A 8 -7.31 15.73 -2.98
N VAL A 9 -6.71 15.52 -4.15
CA VAL A 9 -6.51 14.18 -4.72
C VAL A 9 -5.54 13.37 -3.87
N PHE A 10 -4.45 13.98 -3.39
CA PHE A 10 -3.49 13.32 -2.50
C PHE A 10 -4.15 12.88 -1.20
N LEU A 11 -4.81 13.80 -0.48
CA LEU A 11 -5.47 13.50 0.79
C LEU A 11 -6.62 12.51 0.60
N GLY A 12 -7.43 12.68 -0.46
CA GLY A 12 -8.50 11.75 -0.81
C GLY A 12 -7.97 10.34 -1.07
N THR A 13 -6.89 10.22 -1.85
CA THR A 13 -6.25 8.92 -2.14
C THR A 13 -5.71 8.31 -0.84
N PHE A 14 -4.96 9.08 -0.05
CA PHE A 14 -4.41 8.61 1.22
C PHE A 14 -5.50 8.09 2.18
N SER A 15 -6.61 8.82 2.32
CA SER A 15 -7.72 8.38 3.18
C SER A 15 -8.48 7.17 2.63
N ILE A 16 -8.70 7.10 1.32
CA ILE A 16 -9.36 5.95 0.67
C ILE A 16 -8.52 4.68 0.82
N MET A 17 -7.19 4.81 0.85
CA MET A 17 -6.31 3.66 1.03
C MET A 17 -6.53 2.95 2.36
N GLU A 18 -7.01 3.61 3.41
CA GLU A 18 -7.41 2.95 4.67
C GLU A 18 -8.57 1.98 4.45
N PHE A 19 -9.62 2.46 3.77
CA PHE A 19 -10.73 1.61 3.38
C PHE A 19 -10.25 0.46 2.49
N MET A 20 -9.37 0.74 1.53
CA MET A 20 -8.84 -0.27 0.62
C MET A 20 -7.99 -1.32 1.35
N ALA A 21 -7.16 -0.92 2.31
CA ALA A 21 -6.34 -1.80 3.12
C ALA A 21 -7.22 -2.73 3.97
N TRP A 22 -8.21 -2.16 4.68
CA TRP A 22 -9.20 -2.95 5.42
C TRP A 22 -9.96 -3.93 4.51
N PHE A 23 -10.45 -3.46 3.37
CA PHE A 23 -11.22 -4.27 2.43
C PHE A 23 -10.36 -5.43 1.89
N THR A 24 -9.14 -5.13 1.45
CA THR A 24 -8.19 -6.13 0.94
C THR A 24 -7.87 -7.12 2.05
N HIS A 25 -7.51 -6.65 3.24
CA HIS A 25 -7.17 -7.51 4.36
C HIS A 25 -8.31 -8.47 4.72
N LYS A 26 -9.52 -7.95 4.91
CA LYS A 26 -10.68 -8.74 5.36
C LYS A 26 -11.21 -9.70 4.31
N TYR A 27 -11.36 -9.26 3.06
CA TYR A 27 -12.08 -10.04 2.03
C TYR A 27 -11.17 -10.73 1.02
N VAL A 28 -9.96 -10.20 0.79
CA VAL A 28 -9.02 -10.74 -0.20
C VAL A 28 -7.95 -11.58 0.50
N MET A 29 -7.22 -11.00 1.45
CA MET A 29 -6.11 -11.64 2.14
C MET A 29 -6.58 -12.76 3.07
N HIS A 30 -7.63 -12.53 3.87
CA HIS A 30 -8.27 -13.58 4.66
C HIS A 30 -9.25 -14.46 3.86
N GLY A 31 -9.41 -14.20 2.56
CA GLY A 31 -10.22 -14.98 1.64
C GLY A 31 -9.36 -15.85 0.71
N PHE A 32 -9.48 -15.63 -0.60
CA PHE A 32 -8.85 -16.48 -1.61
C PHE A 32 -7.32 -16.33 -1.68
N LEU A 33 -6.73 -15.25 -1.16
CA LEU A 33 -5.28 -15.06 -1.09
C LEU A 33 -4.68 -15.39 0.29
N TRP A 34 -5.39 -16.16 1.11
CA TRP A 34 -4.89 -16.60 2.42
C TRP A 34 -3.53 -17.28 2.36
N ARG A 35 -3.23 -18.03 1.30
CA ARG A 35 -1.91 -18.67 1.12
C ARG A 35 -0.76 -17.66 1.11
N LEU A 36 -0.98 -16.44 0.62
CA LEU A 36 0.02 -15.37 0.63
C LEU A 36 0.08 -14.63 1.96
N HIS A 37 -1.03 -14.56 2.70
CA HIS A 37 -1.13 -13.77 3.94
C HIS A 37 -0.83 -14.59 5.21
N LYS A 38 -0.88 -15.92 5.13
CA LYS A 38 -0.79 -16.82 6.28
C LYS A 38 0.52 -16.69 7.07
N ASP A 39 1.66 -16.48 6.40
CA ASP A 39 2.96 -16.32 7.08
C ASP A 39 3.07 -15.04 7.90
N HIS A 40 2.34 -14.00 7.49
CA HIS A 40 2.24 -12.75 8.23
C HIS A 40 1.56 -12.94 9.59
N HIS A 41 0.55 -13.81 9.67
CA HIS A 41 -0.11 -14.17 10.94
C HIS A 41 0.70 -15.19 11.74
N LYS A 42 1.26 -16.19 11.05
CA LYS A 42 2.06 -17.25 11.68
C LYS A 42 3.21 -17.61 10.76
N LYS A 43 4.40 -17.10 11.08
CA LYS A 43 5.64 -17.44 10.37
C LYS A 43 5.84 -18.94 10.33
N ASP A 44 6.04 -19.46 9.13
CA ASP A 44 6.31 -20.87 8.83
C ASP A 44 7.65 -21.06 8.09
N HIS A 45 8.48 -20.02 8.05
CA HIS A 45 9.78 -19.98 7.36
C HIS A 45 10.77 -19.04 8.08
N ASP A 46 12.07 -19.27 7.87
CA ASP A 46 13.17 -18.45 8.44
C ASP A 46 13.66 -17.32 7.51
N SER A 47 12.89 -16.98 6.47
CA SER A 47 13.18 -15.86 5.57
C SER A 47 12.79 -14.49 6.17
N TRP A 48 13.54 -13.45 5.80
CA TRP A 48 13.21 -12.05 6.07
C TRP A 48 11.96 -11.58 5.30
N PHE A 49 11.84 -12.02 4.05
CA PHE A 49 10.67 -11.76 3.21
C PHE A 49 9.52 -12.68 3.60
N GLU A 50 8.32 -12.11 3.65
CA GLU A 50 7.06 -12.82 3.82
C GLU A 50 6.33 -12.86 2.48
N ARG A 51 5.56 -13.91 2.19
CA ARG A 51 4.72 -13.95 0.98
C ARG A 51 3.72 -12.80 0.97
N ASN A 52 3.35 -12.32 2.16
CA ASN A 52 2.54 -11.13 2.34
C ASN A 52 3.14 -9.85 1.72
N ASP A 53 4.47 -9.80 1.54
CA ASP A 53 5.14 -8.68 0.87
C ASP A 53 4.69 -8.50 -0.58
N ALA A 54 4.09 -9.54 -1.19
CA ALA A 54 3.47 -9.44 -2.51
C ALA A 54 2.37 -8.37 -2.58
N PHE A 55 1.64 -8.12 -1.48
CA PHE A 55 0.62 -7.08 -1.44
C PHE A 55 1.23 -5.68 -1.41
N PHE A 56 2.32 -5.48 -0.66
CA PHE A 56 3.08 -4.23 -0.70
C PHE A 56 3.66 -3.98 -2.11
N LEU A 57 4.22 -5.01 -2.73
CA LEU A 57 4.75 -4.92 -4.09
C LEU A 57 3.66 -4.56 -5.11
N PHE A 58 2.46 -5.13 -4.98
CA PHE A 58 1.33 -4.79 -5.84
C PHE A 58 1.01 -3.29 -5.79
N TYR A 59 0.85 -2.71 -4.59
CA TYR A 59 0.57 -1.27 -4.45
C TYR A 59 1.76 -0.40 -4.86
N ALA A 60 3.00 -0.86 -4.66
CA ALA A 60 4.18 -0.19 -5.18
C ALA A 60 4.16 -0.10 -6.71
N ILE A 61 3.78 -1.18 -7.41
CA ILE A 61 3.64 -1.18 -8.86
C ILE A 61 2.55 -0.20 -9.29
N VAL A 62 1.38 -0.20 -8.64
CA VAL A 62 0.30 0.77 -8.94
C VAL A 62 0.78 2.21 -8.76
N SER A 63 1.52 2.48 -7.68
CA SER A 63 2.13 3.80 -7.44
C SER A 63 3.13 4.16 -8.56
N ILE A 64 4.06 3.26 -8.90
CA ILE A 64 5.05 3.48 -9.97
C ILE A 64 4.38 3.74 -11.33
N VAL A 65 3.33 3.00 -11.67
CA VAL A 65 2.53 3.25 -12.90
C VAL A 65 1.94 4.65 -12.88
N CYS A 66 1.44 5.13 -11.74
CA CYS A 66 0.96 6.50 -11.61
C CYS A 66 2.08 7.54 -11.84
N PHE A 67 3.29 7.30 -11.32
CA PHE A 67 4.44 8.16 -11.60
C PHE A 67 4.81 8.16 -13.09
N TYR A 68 4.80 6.99 -13.73
CA TYR A 68 5.05 6.84 -15.16
C TYR A 68 4.03 7.64 -16.00
N LEU A 69 2.74 7.44 -15.76
CA LEU A 69 1.67 8.14 -16.48
C LEU A 69 1.74 9.65 -16.30
N TRP A 70 2.11 10.11 -15.11
CA TRP A 70 2.33 11.53 -14.90
C TRP A 70 3.55 12.07 -15.69
N SER A 71 4.68 11.35 -15.63
CA SER A 71 5.96 11.83 -16.16
C SER A 71 6.05 11.73 -17.69
N TYR A 72 5.50 10.68 -18.29
CA TYR A 72 5.68 10.37 -19.71
C TYR A 72 4.40 10.63 -20.53
N GLU A 73 3.22 10.40 -19.93
CA GLU A 73 1.92 10.56 -20.62
C GLU A 73 1.21 11.88 -20.26
N GLY A 74 1.80 12.70 -19.37
CA GLY A 74 1.25 14.01 -18.99
C GLY A 74 -0.05 13.96 -18.19
N VAL A 75 -0.41 12.80 -17.62
CA VAL A 75 -1.65 12.62 -16.85
C VAL A 75 -1.49 13.26 -15.47
N TRP A 76 -1.87 14.53 -15.37
CA TRP A 76 -1.54 15.39 -14.22
C TRP A 76 -1.99 14.85 -12.85
N PHE A 77 -3.12 14.17 -12.77
CA PHE A 77 -3.69 13.69 -11.51
C PHE A 77 -3.03 12.40 -11.02
N CYS A 78 -2.26 11.70 -11.86
CA CYS A 78 -1.60 10.47 -11.47
C CYS A 78 -0.49 10.71 -10.43
N LEU A 79 0.22 11.84 -10.45
CA LEU A 79 1.24 12.12 -9.43
C LEU A 79 0.66 12.21 -8.00
N PRO A 80 -0.35 13.06 -7.71
CA PRO A 80 -0.92 13.10 -6.36
C PRO A 80 -1.56 11.77 -5.93
N ILE A 81 -2.09 10.96 -6.86
CA ILE A 81 -2.56 9.59 -6.57
C ILE A 81 -1.38 8.69 -6.17
N GLY A 82 -0.34 8.63 -7.00
CA GLY A 82 0.85 7.82 -6.76
C GLY A 82 1.52 8.18 -5.43
N LEU A 83 1.61 9.47 -5.12
CA LEU A 83 2.10 9.98 -3.83
C LEU A 83 1.17 9.60 -2.67
N GLY A 84 -0.14 9.66 -2.82
CA GLY A 84 -1.10 9.26 -1.79
C GLY A 84 -0.99 7.77 -1.45
N ILE A 85 -0.88 6.92 -2.46
CA ILE A 85 -0.65 5.47 -2.30
C ILE A 85 0.69 5.21 -1.59
N LEU A 86 1.77 5.88 -2.03
CA LEU A 86 3.10 5.74 -1.42
C LEU A 86 3.09 6.17 0.04
N ALA A 87 2.55 7.36 0.34
CA ALA A 87 2.49 7.90 1.69
C ALA A 87 1.69 6.99 2.61
N TYR A 88 0.55 6.47 2.14
CA TYR A 88 -0.23 5.50 2.90
C TYR A 88 0.52 4.17 3.08
N GLY A 89 1.18 3.67 2.04
CA GLY A 89 1.98 2.44 2.13
C GLY A 89 3.10 2.52 3.18
N ILE A 90 3.78 3.66 3.28
CA ILE A 90 4.77 3.93 4.33
C ILE A 90 4.10 3.96 5.71
N ALA A 91 2.99 4.69 5.85
CA ALA A 91 2.25 4.77 7.11
C ALA A 91 1.75 3.40 7.57
N TYR A 92 1.18 2.61 6.65
CA TYR A 92 0.69 1.26 6.89
C TYR A 92 1.83 0.36 7.31
N PHE A 93 2.95 0.32 6.58
CA PHE A 93 4.10 -0.51 6.95
C PHE A 93 4.60 -0.19 8.36
N ILE A 94 4.72 1.10 8.71
CA ILE A 94 5.17 1.51 10.05
C ILE A 94 4.16 1.06 11.12
N VAL A 95 2.87 1.37 10.95
CA VAL A 95 1.86 1.09 11.99
C VAL A 95 1.56 -0.40 12.07
N HIS A 96 1.29 -1.03 10.95
CA HIS A 96 0.88 -2.43 10.86
C HIS A 96 2.06 -3.38 11.09
N ASP A 97 3.12 -3.29 10.28
CA ASP A 97 4.20 -4.29 10.33
C ASP A 97 5.16 -4.04 11.49
N ILE A 98 5.53 -2.78 11.76
CA ILE A 98 6.49 -2.46 12.83
C ILE A 98 5.80 -2.43 14.19
N PHE A 99 4.74 -1.65 14.37
CA PHE A 99 4.13 -1.47 15.70
C PHE A 99 3.16 -2.60 16.10
N ILE A 100 2.25 -3.01 15.21
CA ILE A 100 1.21 -4.01 15.53
C ILE A 100 1.77 -5.43 15.46
N HIS A 101 2.34 -5.80 14.32
CA HIS A 101 2.88 -7.15 14.10
C HIS A 101 4.28 -7.34 14.67
N GLN A 102 4.95 -6.28 15.10
CA GLN A 102 6.30 -6.33 15.67
C GLN A 102 7.26 -7.14 14.79
N ARG A 103 7.14 -6.97 13.47
CA ARG A 103 7.94 -7.68 12.47
C ARG A 103 9.43 -7.50 12.74
N PHE A 104 9.80 -6.34 13.27
CA PHE A 104 11.10 -6.05 13.86
C PHE A 104 10.93 -6.05 15.38
N LYS A 105 11.61 -6.96 16.09
CA LYS A 105 11.82 -6.82 17.53
C LYS A 105 12.74 -5.62 17.74
N MET A 106 12.19 -4.53 18.26
CA MET A 106 12.98 -3.47 18.90
C MET A 106 13.35 -3.88 20.32
#